data_AF-A0A9W6ZAL0-F1
#
_entry.id   AF-A0A9W6ZAL0-F1
#
_cell.length_a   1.000
_cell.length_b   1.000
_cell.length_c   1.000
_cell.angle_alpha   90.00
_cell.angle_beta   90.00
_cell.angle_gamma   90.00
#
_symmetry.space_group_name_H-M   'P 1'
#
loop_
_entity.id
_entity.type
_entity.pdbx_description
1 polymer ?
#
loop_
_entity_poly.entity_id
_entity_poly.type
_entity_poly.pdbx_seq_one_letter_code
_entity_poly.pdbx_strand_id
1 'polypeptide(L)'
;MKPKEALALSFGIIAGLTLYNLVAFYSASPHSNVQDVSMSSAPLNMMEGGVNAARTAGRLDSGLGSTGTASYDGTPSYKPKVMSIGGGASTTTTTPSNSGIPPPSSSSPSTSSTSSTCNPRKFVSYTSSPWEELWLSNIGTWQDSKYICEALFDQLETLNKFQWQTCNYYPEGENGDWCMKDDSLHQLWWNKKEGRTLTFPPPGFSAGTPLPMKPTDGDIFSSFIFKNECTDETFTEYIEPLTSHLRHPTSGCGTKFCTAPDCKPNQGGGKYFYDRSWVIPPPSLPSTMSKFYFDAGASTWDGGQGGNSLGYFTTVWKRHNIDFKYIEAWEGTTPVPKFYKSVPNHFKDVVEYHQELIDSTIGQGGTFVPEVIKKKCKPEDYVLFKLDIDSGPVEQGNIDFILSSPEHLELIDEIVWEHHVSNYIMNAHWQGGIDESRSIKDSYEMFLKMRKAGIRAHSWI
;
A
#
# COMPACT_ATOMS: atom_id res chain seq x y z
N MET A 1 -90.30 -31.34 -10.50
CA MET A 1 -88.88 -31.51 -10.91
C MET A 1 -88.01 -31.23 -9.71
N LYS A 2 -86.97 -32.06 -9.51
CA LYS A 2 -86.20 -32.24 -8.27
C LYS A 2 -85.44 -30.99 -7.79
N PRO A 3 -85.10 -30.89 -6.49
CA PRO A 3 -84.62 -29.68 -5.82
C PRO A 3 -83.10 -29.64 -5.58
N LYS A 4 -82.65 -28.50 -5.04
CA LYS A 4 -81.29 -28.15 -4.59
C LYS A 4 -80.89 -28.91 -3.30
N GLU A 5 -79.65 -29.37 -3.21
CA GLU A 5 -78.90 -29.76 -1.99
C GLU A 5 -77.47 -29.17 -2.17
N ALA A 6 -76.85 -28.37 -1.29
CA ALA A 6 -76.60 -28.41 0.16
C ALA A 6 -75.70 -29.59 0.58
N LEU A 7 -74.43 -29.31 0.87
CA LEU A 7 -73.47 -30.26 1.46
C LEU A 7 -72.76 -29.60 2.64
N ALA A 8 -72.77 -30.33 3.76
CA ALA A 8 -72.47 -29.89 5.11
C ALA A 8 -71.05 -30.27 5.58
N LEU A 9 -70.62 -29.56 6.64
CA LEU A 9 -69.45 -29.79 7.50
C LEU A 9 -69.38 -31.18 8.13
N SER A 10 -68.18 -31.59 8.57
CA SER A 10 -67.91 -32.12 9.93
C SER A 10 -66.43 -32.14 10.31
N PHE A 11 -66.20 -31.97 11.62
CA PHE A 11 -64.97 -31.77 12.41
C PHE A 11 -64.15 -33.04 12.71
N GLY A 12 -62.90 -32.85 13.16
CA GLY A 12 -62.15 -33.84 13.97
C GLY A 12 -60.75 -33.39 14.41
N ILE A 13 -60.57 -33.22 15.72
CA ILE A 13 -59.35 -32.82 16.47
C ILE A 13 -58.59 -34.08 16.93
N ILE A 14 -57.25 -34.00 17.14
CA ILE A 14 -56.48 -34.42 18.37
C ILE A 14 -55.00 -34.78 18.07
N ALA A 15 -54.13 -34.02 18.74
CA ALA A 15 -52.83 -34.27 19.40
C ALA A 15 -51.94 -35.50 19.11
N GLY A 16 -50.62 -35.25 19.11
CA GLY A 16 -49.75 -35.80 20.15
C GLY A 16 -48.50 -36.58 19.72
N LEU A 17 -47.36 -36.19 20.32
CA LEU A 17 -46.17 -36.97 20.72
C LEU A 17 -44.92 -37.09 19.81
N THR A 18 -43.88 -36.50 20.39
CA THR A 18 -42.42 -36.65 20.33
C THR A 18 -41.89 -38.10 20.37
N LEU A 19 -40.79 -38.42 19.67
CA LEU A 19 -39.47 -38.80 20.24
C LEU A 19 -38.46 -39.33 19.19
N TYR A 20 -37.19 -39.04 19.48
CA TYR A 20 -35.91 -39.63 19.04
C TYR A 20 -35.91 -41.02 18.39
N ASN A 21 -35.09 -41.23 17.35
CA ASN A 21 -33.80 -41.95 17.48
C ASN A 21 -33.00 -42.01 16.17
N LEU A 22 -31.70 -41.73 16.32
CA LEU A 22 -30.60 -42.14 15.44
C LEU A 22 -30.46 -43.66 15.50
N VAL A 23 -30.29 -44.31 14.34
CA VAL A 23 -29.59 -45.60 14.21
C VAL A 23 -28.70 -45.54 12.98
N ALA A 24 -27.40 -45.68 13.20
CA ALA A 24 -26.37 -45.92 12.19
C ALA A 24 -26.51 -47.33 11.58
N PHE A 25 -25.92 -47.59 10.41
CA PHE A 25 -24.97 -48.69 10.17
C PHE A 25 -24.49 -48.71 8.69
N TYR A 26 -23.15 -48.64 8.54
CA TYR A 26 -22.24 -49.36 7.64
C TYR A 26 -22.22 -49.17 6.12
N SER A 27 -21.01 -48.91 5.60
CA SER A 27 -20.25 -49.91 4.82
C SER A 27 -18.78 -49.50 4.61
N ALA A 28 -17.88 -50.46 4.86
CA ALA A 28 -16.43 -50.36 4.75
C ALA A 28 -15.90 -50.81 3.38
N SER A 29 -14.69 -50.37 3.01
CA SER A 29 -13.78 -51.11 2.12
C SER A 29 -12.32 -50.60 2.24
N PRO A 30 -11.33 -51.43 1.85
CA PRO A 30 -10.09 -51.58 2.61
C PRO A 30 -8.88 -50.84 2.00
N HIS A 31 -7.95 -50.45 2.87
CA HIS A 31 -6.62 -49.96 2.48
C HIS A 31 -5.55 -51.04 2.68
N SER A 32 -4.69 -51.17 1.67
CA SER A 32 -3.47 -51.97 1.67
C SER A 32 -2.28 -51.20 2.25
N ASN A 33 -1.42 -51.98 2.90
CA ASN A 33 -0.14 -51.64 3.54
C ASN A 33 0.78 -50.69 2.76
N VAL A 34 1.30 -49.67 3.45
CA VAL A 34 2.63 -49.08 3.21
C VAL A 34 3.27 -48.78 4.57
N GLN A 35 4.58 -49.06 4.64
CA GLN A 35 5.43 -49.20 5.82
C GLN A 35 5.63 -47.92 6.63
N ASP A 36 5.69 -48.10 7.96
CA ASP A 36 6.12 -47.14 8.97
C ASP A 36 7.56 -46.68 8.76
N VAL A 37 7.75 -45.36 8.67
CA VAL A 37 9.00 -44.70 9.02
C VAL A 37 8.72 -43.77 10.20
N SER A 38 9.15 -44.24 11.37
CA SER A 38 9.21 -43.50 12.63
C SER A 38 10.10 -42.25 12.49
N MET A 39 9.52 -41.07 12.67
CA MET A 39 10.26 -39.86 13.04
C MET A 39 9.73 -39.34 14.36
N SER A 40 10.61 -39.35 15.35
CA SER A 40 10.37 -38.86 16.71
C SER A 40 10.08 -37.36 16.70
N SER A 41 8.97 -36.98 17.32
CA SER A 41 8.65 -35.62 17.70
C SER A 41 9.55 -35.16 18.86
N ALA A 42 10.35 -34.12 18.62
CA ALA A 42 10.97 -33.32 19.66
C ALA A 42 10.18 -32.00 19.81
N PRO A 43 9.89 -31.53 21.03
CA PRO A 43 9.09 -30.33 21.25
C PRO A 43 9.89 -29.05 20.95
N LEU A 44 9.30 -28.14 20.17
CA LEU A 44 9.74 -26.76 20.01
C LEU A 44 9.50 -25.99 21.32
N ASN A 45 10.57 -25.69 22.04
CA ASN A 45 10.58 -24.64 23.05
C ASN A 45 10.82 -23.30 22.34
N MET A 46 9.80 -22.44 22.27
CA MET A 46 9.99 -21.03 21.98
C MET A 46 10.58 -20.36 23.22
N MET A 47 11.86 -19.97 23.15
CA MET A 47 12.45 -19.05 24.11
C MET A 47 12.19 -17.61 23.66
N GLU A 48 11.38 -16.90 24.43
CA GLU A 48 11.37 -15.44 24.47
C GLU A 48 12.72 -14.95 25.00
N GLY A 49 13.54 -14.39 24.12
CA GLY A 49 14.79 -13.71 24.47
C GLY A 49 14.62 -12.21 24.35
N GLY A 50 14.02 -11.58 25.37
CA GLY A 50 14.02 -10.13 25.52
C GLY A 50 15.45 -9.61 25.75
N VAL A 51 15.91 -8.70 24.90
CA VAL A 51 17.14 -7.93 25.14
C VAL A 51 16.77 -6.45 25.22
N ASN A 52 16.69 -5.96 26.46
CA ASN A 52 16.66 -4.55 26.79
C ASN A 52 18.01 -3.91 26.41
N ALA A 53 18.06 -3.13 25.33
CA ALA A 53 19.14 -2.19 25.10
C ALA A 53 18.75 -0.82 25.66
N ALA A 54 19.26 -0.51 26.85
CA ALA A 54 19.14 0.81 27.45
C ALA A 54 19.86 1.85 26.57
N ARG A 55 19.12 2.80 25.98
CA ARG A 55 19.68 4.01 25.37
C ARG A 55 19.90 5.06 26.45
N THR A 56 21.17 5.32 26.77
CA THR A 56 21.60 6.47 27.55
C THR A 56 21.56 7.71 26.65
N ALA A 57 20.65 8.65 26.93
CA ALA A 57 20.59 9.94 26.26
C ALA A 57 21.71 10.84 26.79
N GLY A 58 22.77 11.00 26.00
CA GLY A 58 23.79 12.02 26.20
C GLY A 58 23.30 13.37 25.67
N ARG A 59 23.08 14.31 26.58
CA ARG A 59 22.76 15.71 26.33
C ARG A 59 24.04 16.44 25.90
N LEU A 60 24.10 16.93 24.67
CA LEU A 60 25.12 17.88 24.22
C LEU A 60 24.43 19.15 23.74
N ASP A 61 24.51 20.18 24.58
CA ASP A 61 24.37 21.58 24.21
C ASP A 61 25.64 22.03 23.47
N SER A 62 25.44 22.89 22.47
CA SER A 62 26.25 24.06 22.08
C SER A 62 26.55 24.15 20.58
N GLY A 63 26.38 25.35 20.04
CA GLY A 63 27.16 25.81 18.89
C GLY A 63 26.36 26.34 17.70
N LEU A 64 25.70 27.48 17.87
CA LEU A 64 25.35 28.38 16.77
C LEU A 64 26.61 28.80 16.00
N GLY A 65 26.63 28.54 14.69
CA GLY A 65 27.66 28.99 13.77
C GLY A 65 27.09 29.16 12.37
N SER A 66 26.75 30.39 12.01
CA SER A 66 26.36 30.80 10.65
C SER A 66 27.55 30.72 9.70
N THR A 67 27.31 30.36 8.43
CA THR A 67 27.64 31.13 7.21
C THR A 67 27.67 30.17 6.01
N GLY A 68 27.21 30.63 4.84
CA GLY A 68 27.54 30.00 3.57
C GLY A 68 26.36 29.86 2.59
N THR A 69 25.85 30.97 2.08
CA THR A 69 25.04 30.99 0.86
C THR A 69 25.92 30.70 -0.35
N ALA A 70 25.66 29.60 -1.06
CA ALA A 70 26.18 29.36 -2.40
C ALA A 70 25.01 29.24 -3.38
N SER A 71 24.91 30.26 -4.23
CA SER A 71 24.05 30.32 -5.41
C SER A 71 24.62 29.39 -6.48
N TYR A 72 23.75 28.57 -7.09
CA TYR A 72 24.07 27.77 -8.26
C TYR A 72 23.05 28.11 -9.35
N ASP A 73 23.46 29.00 -10.25
CA ASP A 73 22.80 29.27 -11.53
C ASP A 73 23.36 28.32 -12.59
N GLY A 74 22.48 27.66 -13.35
CA GLY A 74 22.92 26.82 -14.47
C GLY A 74 21.80 26.03 -15.12
N THR A 75 20.89 26.70 -15.83
CA THR A 75 20.01 26.06 -16.82
C THR A 75 20.63 26.13 -18.22
N PRO A 76 20.55 25.05 -19.02
CA PRO A 76 20.57 25.16 -20.47
C PRO A 76 19.16 24.97 -21.03
N SER A 77 18.66 26.04 -21.65
CA SER A 77 17.46 26.07 -22.47
C SER A 77 17.64 25.23 -23.73
N TYR A 78 16.71 24.28 -23.97
CA TYR A 78 16.52 23.65 -25.27
C TYR A 78 15.08 23.92 -25.74
N LYS A 79 14.94 24.73 -26.79
CA LYS A 79 13.67 24.95 -27.51
C LYS A 79 13.62 24.09 -28.76
N PRO A 80 12.59 23.26 -28.97
CA PRO A 80 12.25 22.77 -30.30
C PRO A 80 11.41 23.80 -31.06
N LYS A 81 11.78 23.97 -32.33
CA LYS A 81 11.24 24.87 -33.33
C LYS A 81 9.92 24.32 -33.87
N VAL A 82 8.82 25.05 -33.68
CA VAL A 82 7.50 24.76 -34.28
C VAL A 82 7.55 25.04 -35.78
N MET A 83 7.25 24.03 -36.60
CA MET A 83 6.86 24.22 -38.00
C MET A 83 5.34 24.30 -38.09
N SER A 84 4.87 25.44 -38.61
CA SER A 84 3.48 25.68 -39.02
C SER A 84 3.28 25.19 -40.46
N ILE A 85 2.19 24.48 -40.72
CA ILE A 85 1.61 24.29 -42.04
C ILE A 85 0.14 24.71 -41.95
N GLY A 86 -0.25 25.67 -42.78
CA GLY A 86 -1.60 26.20 -42.90
C GLY A 86 -2.42 25.56 -44.02
N GLY A 87 -3.67 26.04 -44.12
CA GLY A 87 -4.66 25.76 -45.18
C GLY A 87 -5.95 25.23 -44.57
N GLY A 88 -6.99 26.05 -44.36
CA GLY A 88 -8.04 26.37 -45.35
C GLY A 88 -9.26 25.45 -45.11
N ALA A 89 -10.54 25.80 -45.21
CA ALA A 89 -11.21 27.00 -45.68
C ALA A 89 -12.63 27.09 -45.06
N SER A 90 -13.08 28.33 -44.91
CA SER A 90 -14.45 28.89 -45.01
C SER A 90 -15.59 28.01 -45.57
N THR A 91 -16.73 27.97 -44.87
CA THR A 91 -18.06 28.14 -45.50
C THR A 91 -19.05 28.80 -44.53
N THR A 92 -19.57 29.95 -44.97
CA THR A 92 -20.61 30.78 -44.38
C THR A 92 -21.99 30.31 -44.85
N THR A 93 -22.96 30.20 -43.95
CA THR A 93 -24.38 30.10 -44.32
C THR A 93 -25.21 31.04 -43.45
N THR A 94 -25.72 32.08 -44.09
CA THR A 94 -26.67 33.08 -43.57
C THR A 94 -28.11 32.69 -43.92
N THR A 95 -29.05 32.86 -42.97
CA THR A 95 -30.44 33.41 -43.07
C THR A 95 -31.36 32.87 -41.95
N PRO A 96 -32.57 33.41 -41.70
CA PRO A 96 -32.88 34.81 -41.43
C PRO A 96 -33.68 35.01 -40.13
N SER A 97 -33.78 36.28 -39.74
CA SER A 97 -34.56 36.89 -38.67
C SER A 97 -36.00 36.39 -38.51
N ASN A 98 -36.41 36.15 -37.26
CA ASN A 98 -37.81 36.13 -36.86
C ASN A 98 -38.03 37.01 -35.61
N SER A 99 -39.09 37.81 -35.68
CA SER A 99 -39.44 38.91 -34.79
C SER A 99 -40.38 38.49 -33.67
N GLY A 100 -40.16 39.04 -32.46
CA GLY A 100 -41.22 39.34 -31.50
C GLY A 100 -41.30 38.46 -30.25
N ILE A 101 -41.02 39.06 -29.09
CA ILE A 101 -41.70 38.99 -27.77
C ILE A 101 -40.72 39.52 -26.70
N PRO A 102 -41.12 40.47 -25.84
CA PRO A 102 -40.24 41.00 -24.79
C PRO A 102 -40.16 40.02 -23.60
N PRO A 103 -38.97 39.59 -23.15
CA PRO A 103 -38.83 38.81 -21.93
C PRO A 103 -38.81 39.72 -20.68
N PRO A 104 -39.22 39.17 -19.53
CA PRO A 104 -39.35 39.92 -18.28
C PRO A 104 -37.98 40.30 -17.69
N SER A 105 -38.02 41.38 -16.91
CA SER A 105 -36.93 41.97 -16.12
C SER A 105 -35.87 40.99 -15.65
N SER A 106 -34.68 41.13 -16.24
CA SER A 106 -33.45 40.44 -15.89
C SER A 106 -32.93 40.88 -14.52
N SER A 107 -33.23 40.11 -13.49
CA SER A 107 -32.39 40.05 -12.28
C SER A 107 -31.08 39.37 -12.68
N SER A 108 -30.01 40.14 -12.78
CA SER A 108 -28.65 39.65 -13.07
C SER A 108 -28.31 38.54 -12.09
N PRO A 109 -28.10 37.28 -12.54
CA PRO A 109 -27.55 36.27 -11.68
C PRO A 109 -26.12 36.71 -11.37
N SER A 110 -25.85 36.98 -10.10
CA SER A 110 -24.50 37.14 -9.59
C SER A 110 -23.78 35.83 -9.87
N THR A 111 -23.03 35.77 -10.98
CA THR A 111 -22.10 34.70 -11.27
C THR A 111 -21.03 34.76 -10.18
N SER A 112 -21.27 34.06 -9.08
CA SER A 112 -20.22 33.72 -8.13
C SER A 112 -19.21 32.91 -8.93
N SER A 113 -18.14 33.57 -9.38
CA SER A 113 -16.98 32.90 -9.90
C SER A 113 -16.46 32.03 -8.76
N THR A 114 -16.89 30.78 -8.75
CA THR A 114 -16.28 29.73 -7.96
C THR A 114 -14.85 29.68 -8.46
N SER A 115 -13.96 30.39 -7.76
CA SER A 115 -12.52 30.27 -7.93
C SER A 115 -12.22 28.79 -7.83
N SER A 116 -12.03 28.11 -8.96
CA SER A 116 -11.63 26.72 -8.98
C SER A 116 -10.32 26.65 -8.20
N THR A 117 -10.34 25.99 -7.04
CA THR A 117 -9.11 25.68 -6.32
C THR A 117 -8.22 24.90 -7.27
N CYS A 118 -6.99 25.35 -7.48
CA CYS A 118 -6.04 24.64 -8.32
C CYS A 118 -5.51 23.42 -7.56
N ASN A 119 -5.43 22.26 -8.21
CA ASN A 119 -4.81 21.09 -7.63
C ASN A 119 -3.30 21.09 -7.94
N PRO A 120 -2.41 21.20 -6.93
CA PRO A 120 -0.97 21.27 -7.17
C PRO A 120 -0.35 19.92 -7.56
N ARG A 121 -1.12 18.83 -7.56
CA ARG A 121 -0.69 17.46 -7.84
C ARG A 121 -1.79 16.68 -8.59
N LYS A 122 -2.35 17.25 -9.66
CA LYS A 122 -3.37 16.55 -10.49
C LYS A 122 -2.72 15.40 -11.25
N PHE A 123 -3.26 14.18 -11.08
CA PHE A 123 -2.81 13.01 -11.83
C PHE A 123 -3.03 13.17 -13.34
N VAL A 124 -2.03 12.81 -14.15
CA VAL A 124 -2.08 12.82 -15.61
C VAL A 124 -2.01 11.40 -16.16
N SER A 125 -0.99 10.63 -15.78
CA SER A 125 -0.79 9.28 -16.30
C SER A 125 0.13 8.43 -15.43
N TYR A 126 -0.01 7.12 -15.55
CA TYR A 126 0.90 6.13 -14.97
C TYR A 126 1.65 5.39 -16.08
N THR A 127 2.91 5.04 -15.83
CA THR A 127 3.74 4.26 -16.75
C THR A 127 4.49 3.19 -15.96
N SER A 128 4.24 1.92 -16.30
CA SER A 128 5.00 0.77 -15.81
C SER A 128 6.43 0.84 -16.31
N SER A 129 7.40 0.51 -15.47
CA SER A 129 8.78 0.30 -15.93
C SER A 129 8.89 -0.98 -16.77
N PRO A 130 9.91 -1.10 -17.65
CA PRO A 130 10.26 -2.35 -18.31
C PRO A 130 10.36 -3.54 -17.34
N TRP A 131 10.91 -3.32 -16.14
CA TRP A 131 10.98 -4.36 -15.12
C TRP A 131 9.58 -4.76 -14.63
N GLU A 132 8.71 -3.82 -14.28
CA GLU A 132 7.33 -4.12 -13.89
C GLU A 132 6.54 -4.83 -14.99
N GLU A 133 6.68 -4.42 -16.25
CA GLU A 133 6.00 -5.04 -17.40
C GLU A 133 6.38 -6.51 -17.57
N LEU A 134 7.66 -6.85 -17.34
CA LEU A 134 8.13 -8.23 -17.32
C LEU A 134 7.39 -9.05 -16.24
N TRP A 135 7.25 -8.51 -15.04
CA TRP A 135 6.51 -9.17 -13.95
C TRP A 135 5.02 -9.31 -14.25
N LEU A 136 4.36 -8.24 -14.69
CA LEU A 136 2.95 -8.23 -15.07
C LEU A 136 2.64 -9.31 -16.12
N SER A 137 3.55 -9.53 -17.06
CA SER A 137 3.36 -10.50 -18.14
C SER A 137 3.57 -11.95 -17.72
N ASN A 138 4.30 -12.21 -16.63
CA ASN A 138 4.77 -13.56 -16.29
C ASN A 138 4.35 -14.05 -14.90
N ILE A 139 3.86 -13.18 -14.00
CA ILE A 139 3.63 -13.52 -12.59
C ILE A 139 2.68 -14.71 -12.41
N GLY A 140 1.64 -14.84 -13.23
CA GLY A 140 0.73 -15.99 -13.19
C GLY A 140 1.47 -17.32 -13.45
N THR A 141 2.25 -17.37 -14.53
CA THR A 141 3.05 -18.55 -14.89
C THR A 141 4.11 -18.86 -13.82
N TRP A 142 4.78 -17.84 -13.28
CA TRP A 142 5.79 -18.02 -12.23
C TRP A 142 5.16 -18.49 -10.90
N GLN A 143 3.97 -18.02 -10.56
CA GLN A 143 3.21 -18.53 -9.41
C GLN A 143 2.87 -20.01 -9.59
N ASP A 144 2.26 -20.38 -10.72
CA ASP A 144 1.79 -21.74 -10.98
C ASP A 144 2.92 -22.77 -10.98
N SER A 145 4.08 -22.37 -11.52
CA SER A 145 5.29 -23.19 -11.59
C SER A 145 6.19 -23.08 -10.35
N LYS A 146 5.81 -22.28 -9.34
CA LYS A 146 6.61 -21.98 -8.15
C LYS A 146 8.01 -21.42 -8.47
N TYR A 147 8.10 -20.58 -9.49
CA TYR A 147 9.33 -20.01 -10.07
C TYR A 147 9.55 -18.51 -9.75
N ILE A 148 8.76 -17.90 -8.85
CA ILE A 148 8.85 -16.46 -8.53
C ILE A 148 10.27 -16.07 -8.08
N CYS A 149 10.87 -16.89 -7.21
CA CYS A 149 12.17 -16.60 -6.62
C CYS A 149 13.31 -16.81 -7.62
N GLU A 150 13.24 -17.87 -8.41
CA GLU A 150 14.18 -18.11 -9.50
C GLU A 150 14.11 -17.00 -10.54
N ALA A 151 12.91 -16.60 -10.97
CA ALA A 151 12.71 -15.49 -11.88
C ALA A 151 13.34 -14.20 -11.36
N LEU A 152 13.14 -13.88 -10.07
CA LEU A 152 13.78 -12.72 -9.44
C LEU A 152 15.31 -12.78 -9.55
N PHE A 153 15.91 -13.94 -9.27
CA PHE A 153 17.36 -14.10 -9.32
C PHE A 153 17.94 -14.18 -10.74
N ASP A 154 17.15 -14.58 -11.73
CA ASP A 154 17.53 -14.46 -13.15
C ASP A 154 17.67 -12.98 -13.57
N GLN A 155 17.10 -12.07 -12.78
CA GLN A 155 17.11 -10.61 -12.98
C GLN A 155 18.05 -9.91 -11.99
N LEU A 156 19.14 -10.58 -11.59
CA LEU A 156 20.02 -10.13 -10.51
C LEU A 156 20.57 -8.71 -10.71
N GLU A 157 20.98 -8.35 -11.92
CA GLU A 157 21.50 -7.01 -12.18
C GLU A 157 20.45 -5.94 -11.89
N THR A 158 19.21 -6.13 -12.34
CA THR A 158 18.08 -5.23 -12.09
C THR A 158 17.74 -5.18 -10.61
N LEU A 159 17.71 -6.33 -9.93
CA LEU A 159 17.51 -6.40 -8.47
C LEU A 159 18.60 -5.62 -7.72
N ASN A 160 19.87 -5.77 -8.09
CA ASN A 160 20.98 -5.05 -7.44
C ASN A 160 20.83 -3.54 -7.60
N LYS A 161 20.45 -3.06 -8.79
CA LYS A 161 20.20 -1.64 -9.05
C LYS A 161 19.00 -1.13 -8.25
N PHE A 162 17.90 -1.88 -8.19
CA PHE A 162 16.73 -1.56 -7.37
C PHE A 162 17.11 -1.43 -5.89
N GLN A 163 17.81 -2.43 -5.35
CA GLN A 163 18.24 -2.44 -3.95
C GLN A 163 19.16 -1.26 -3.64
N TRP A 164 20.06 -0.91 -4.56
CA TRP A 164 20.93 0.25 -4.41
C TRP A 164 20.14 1.57 -4.40
N GLN A 165 19.24 1.80 -5.37
CA GLN A 165 18.51 3.08 -5.48
C GLN A 165 17.44 3.29 -4.40
N THR A 166 17.07 2.22 -3.67
CA THR A 166 16.18 2.29 -2.50
C THR A 166 16.93 2.39 -1.18
N CYS A 167 18.25 2.63 -1.20
CA CYS A 167 19.00 2.92 0.02
C CYS A 167 18.75 4.35 0.53
N ASN A 168 18.68 4.47 1.85
CA ASN A 168 18.48 5.74 2.54
C ASN A 168 19.80 6.34 3.07
N TYR A 169 20.90 5.60 3.08
CA TYR A 169 22.17 6.12 3.58
C TYR A 169 23.37 5.43 2.92
N TYR A 170 24.39 6.22 2.60
CA TYR A 170 25.60 5.78 1.91
C TYR A 170 26.82 6.19 2.76
N PRO A 171 27.38 5.29 3.60
CA PRO A 171 28.46 5.65 4.53
C PRO A 171 29.72 6.18 3.85
N GLU A 172 29.99 5.74 2.62
CA GLU A 172 31.16 6.12 1.82
C GLU A 172 30.76 7.00 0.62
N GLY A 173 29.54 7.54 0.63
CA GLY A 173 28.92 8.16 -0.54
C GLY A 173 28.51 7.14 -1.61
N GLU A 174 28.00 7.64 -2.75
CA GLU A 174 27.40 6.83 -3.82
C GLU A 174 28.39 5.87 -4.52
N ASN A 175 29.69 6.11 -4.35
CA ASN A 175 30.74 5.25 -4.91
C ASN A 175 31.09 4.06 -4.02
N GLY A 176 30.67 4.06 -2.74
CA GLY A 176 30.90 2.96 -1.80
C GLY A 176 30.26 1.65 -2.23
N ASP A 177 30.69 0.54 -1.63
CA ASP A 177 30.11 -0.78 -1.92
C ASP A 177 28.87 -1.07 -1.05
N TRP A 178 28.78 -0.43 0.11
CA TRP A 178 27.71 -0.61 1.07
C TRP A 178 26.75 0.57 1.10
N CYS A 179 25.48 0.26 1.25
CA CYS A 179 24.46 1.24 1.62
C CYS A 179 23.51 0.67 2.69
N MET A 180 22.87 1.55 3.43
CA MET A 180 21.90 1.21 4.47
C MET A 180 20.50 1.60 4.02
N LYS A 181 19.58 0.69 4.29
CA LYS A 181 18.13 0.80 4.22
C LYS A 181 17.60 0.80 5.64
N ASP A 182 16.73 1.76 5.94
CA ASP A 182 16.16 1.88 7.27
C ASP A 182 14.67 2.10 7.13
N ASP A 183 13.87 1.17 7.65
CA ASP A 183 12.41 1.27 7.62
C ASP A 183 11.85 1.84 8.94
N SER A 184 12.70 2.47 9.77
CA SER A 184 12.44 2.92 11.16
C SER A 184 12.36 1.84 12.24
N LEU A 185 12.10 0.58 11.88
CA LEU A 185 12.15 -0.56 12.82
C LEU A 185 13.39 -1.42 12.61
N HIS A 186 13.70 -1.69 11.35
CA HIS A 186 14.72 -2.59 10.89
C HIS A 186 15.76 -1.81 10.09
N GLN A 187 16.98 -2.31 10.15
CA GLN A 187 18.08 -1.84 9.33
C GLN A 187 18.58 -2.99 8.48
N LEU A 188 18.67 -2.73 7.19
CA LEU A 188 19.28 -3.62 6.22
C LEU A 188 20.47 -2.92 5.58
N TRP A 189 21.55 -3.66 5.40
CA TRP A 189 22.76 -3.20 4.75
C TRP A 189 22.96 -4.00 3.49
N TRP A 190 23.06 -3.32 2.36
CA TRP A 190 23.16 -3.93 1.06
C TRP A 190 24.55 -3.67 0.45
N ASN A 191 25.19 -4.72 -0.04
CA ASN A 191 26.44 -4.63 -0.79
C ASN A 191 26.15 -4.75 -2.29
N LYS A 192 26.41 -3.68 -3.06
CA LYS A 192 26.11 -3.67 -4.52
C LYS A 192 26.98 -4.60 -5.36
N LYS A 193 28.18 -4.96 -4.88
CA LYS A 193 29.15 -5.78 -5.61
C LYS A 193 28.78 -7.26 -5.59
N GLU A 194 28.33 -7.75 -4.44
CA GLU A 194 28.03 -9.17 -4.23
C GLU A 194 26.55 -9.46 -3.94
N GLY A 195 25.68 -8.44 -3.88
CA GLY A 195 24.25 -8.61 -3.57
C GLY A 195 24.01 -9.09 -2.13
N ARG A 196 24.97 -8.85 -1.24
CA ARG A 196 24.93 -9.33 0.14
C ARG A 196 24.09 -8.40 1.01
N THR A 197 23.21 -9.01 1.81
CA THR A 197 22.43 -8.30 2.84
C THR A 197 22.92 -8.63 4.25
N LEU A 198 23.03 -7.62 5.12
CA LEU A 198 23.25 -7.77 6.56
C LEU A 198 22.15 -7.04 7.33
N THR A 199 21.74 -7.56 8.49
CA THR A 199 20.81 -6.89 9.41
C THR A 199 21.54 -6.04 10.47
N PHE A 200 22.82 -5.79 10.26
CA PHE A 200 23.71 -5.02 11.14
C PHE A 200 24.79 -4.34 10.30
N PRO A 201 25.37 -3.22 10.80
CA PRO A 201 26.42 -2.52 10.08
C PRO A 201 27.61 -3.42 9.74
N PRO A 202 28.14 -3.39 8.50
CA PRO A 202 29.34 -4.11 8.15
C PRO A 202 30.55 -3.60 8.97
N PRO A 203 31.61 -4.40 9.15
CA PRO A 203 32.79 -3.97 9.89
C PRO A 203 33.36 -2.65 9.35
N GLY A 204 33.56 -1.68 10.25
CA GLY A 204 34.05 -0.34 9.90
C GLY A 204 32.95 0.70 9.61
N PHE A 205 31.68 0.31 9.59
CA PHE A 205 30.56 1.21 9.37
C PHE A 205 29.66 1.34 10.60
N SER A 206 28.98 2.47 10.68
CA SER A 206 27.91 2.74 11.64
C SER A 206 26.67 3.24 10.91
N ALA A 207 25.49 2.99 11.47
CA ALA A 207 24.25 3.59 10.98
C ALA A 207 24.37 5.12 10.99
N GLY A 208 23.97 5.75 9.88
CA GLY A 208 23.88 7.20 9.76
C GLY A 208 22.44 7.68 9.73
N THR A 209 22.25 8.97 9.48
CA THR A 209 20.92 9.57 9.31
C THR A 209 20.30 9.11 7.99
N PRO A 210 19.14 8.42 8.01
CA PRO A 210 18.43 8.08 6.78
C PRO A 210 17.99 9.33 6.01
N LEU A 211 18.22 9.31 4.71
CA LEU A 211 17.83 10.31 3.74
C LEU A 211 16.57 9.87 2.97
N PRO A 212 15.84 10.83 2.36
CA PRO A 212 14.72 10.51 1.47
C PRO A 212 15.19 9.65 0.30
N MET A 213 14.36 8.67 -0.11
CA MET A 213 14.61 7.93 -1.34
C MET A 213 14.37 8.84 -2.55
N LYS A 214 15.27 8.77 -3.53
CA LYS A 214 15.21 9.54 -4.77
C LYS A 214 15.57 8.65 -5.96
N PRO A 215 14.76 7.61 -6.27
CA PRO A 215 14.98 6.80 -7.46
C PRO A 215 14.86 7.66 -8.72
N THR A 216 15.64 7.33 -9.75
CA THR A 216 15.67 8.07 -11.02
C THR A 216 15.67 7.18 -12.26
N ASP A 217 15.77 5.86 -12.08
CA ASP A 217 15.94 4.91 -13.18
C ASP A 217 14.59 4.40 -13.68
N GLY A 218 14.14 4.94 -14.82
CA GLY A 218 12.87 4.56 -15.45
C GLY A 218 12.84 3.14 -16.00
N ASP A 219 13.99 2.45 -16.14
CA ASP A 219 14.02 1.04 -16.54
C ASP A 219 13.61 0.12 -15.37
N ILE A 220 13.73 0.61 -14.13
CA ILE A 220 13.47 -0.13 -12.90
C ILE A 220 12.18 0.36 -12.24
N PHE A 221 12.05 1.66 -12.04
CA PHE A 221 10.97 2.26 -11.28
C PHE A 221 9.84 2.71 -12.20
N SER A 222 8.62 2.27 -11.90
CA SER A 222 7.43 2.80 -12.54
C SER A 222 7.23 4.26 -12.14
N SER A 223 6.42 5.01 -12.89
CA SER A 223 6.26 6.43 -12.66
C SER A 223 4.84 6.94 -12.83
N PHE A 224 4.55 7.99 -12.07
CA PHE A 224 3.37 8.81 -12.19
C PHE A 224 3.77 10.16 -12.78
N ILE A 225 2.97 10.65 -13.71
CA ILE A 225 3.05 12.01 -14.22
C ILE A 225 1.95 12.81 -13.55
N PHE A 226 2.33 13.90 -12.91
CA PHE A 226 1.43 14.85 -12.26
C PHE A 226 1.57 16.23 -12.90
N LYS A 227 0.49 17.00 -12.81
CA LYS A 227 0.44 18.39 -13.23
C LYS A 227 0.08 19.26 -12.03
N ASN A 228 0.89 20.28 -11.79
CA ASN A 228 0.53 21.36 -10.87
C ASN A 228 -0.38 22.34 -11.61
N GLU A 229 -1.69 22.30 -11.35
CA GLU A 229 -2.65 23.19 -12.00
C GLU A 229 -2.46 24.66 -11.61
N CYS A 230 -1.74 24.94 -10.52
CA CYS A 230 -1.45 26.30 -10.08
C CYS A 230 -0.30 26.94 -10.88
N THR A 231 0.65 26.13 -11.36
CA THR A 231 1.85 26.61 -12.09
C THR A 231 1.90 26.15 -13.55
N ASP A 232 0.99 25.24 -13.95
CA ASP A 232 0.98 24.53 -15.24
C ASP A 232 2.18 23.59 -15.47
N GLU A 233 3.03 23.41 -14.44
CA GLU A 233 4.21 22.54 -14.52
C GLU A 233 3.82 21.07 -14.41
N THR A 234 4.49 20.23 -15.21
CA THR A 234 4.38 18.77 -15.14
C THR A 234 5.61 18.20 -14.45
N PHE A 235 5.42 17.22 -13.59
CA PHE A 235 6.51 16.56 -12.87
C PHE A 235 6.28 15.05 -12.78
N THR A 236 7.39 14.32 -12.60
CA THR A 236 7.40 12.86 -12.50
C THR A 236 7.66 12.44 -11.07
N GLU A 237 6.88 11.50 -10.58
CA GLU A 237 7.16 10.81 -9.32
C GLU A 237 7.33 9.32 -9.58
N TYR A 238 8.47 8.79 -9.16
CA TYR A 238 8.73 7.36 -9.24
C TYR A 238 8.05 6.60 -8.10
N ILE A 239 7.76 5.33 -8.34
CA ILE A 239 7.23 4.36 -7.38
C ILE A 239 7.97 3.04 -7.57
N GLU A 240 8.05 2.22 -6.53
CA GLU A 240 8.57 0.87 -6.66
C GLU A 240 7.71 0.04 -7.63
N PRO A 241 8.33 -0.79 -8.49
CA PRO A 241 7.60 -1.60 -9.45
C PRO A 241 6.85 -2.74 -8.73
N LEU A 242 5.69 -3.13 -9.26
CA LEU A 242 5.03 -4.38 -8.89
C LEU A 242 5.93 -5.55 -9.29
N THR A 243 6.57 -6.17 -8.31
CA THR A 243 7.55 -7.26 -8.52
C THR A 243 7.47 -8.30 -7.41
N SER A 244 8.06 -9.47 -7.66
CA SER A 244 8.06 -10.58 -6.72
C SER A 244 6.63 -10.98 -6.32
N HIS A 245 6.44 -11.30 -5.06
CA HIS A 245 5.16 -11.65 -4.46
C HIS A 245 4.53 -10.44 -3.76
N LEU A 246 4.72 -9.24 -4.33
CA LEU A 246 4.23 -7.95 -3.83
C LEU A 246 4.70 -7.63 -2.40
N ARG A 247 5.98 -7.85 -2.14
CA ARG A 247 6.64 -7.50 -0.87
C ARG A 247 8.05 -7.01 -1.17
N HIS A 248 8.87 -6.85 -0.13
CA HIS A 248 10.31 -6.71 -0.33
C HIS A 248 10.77 -7.80 -1.31
N PRO A 249 11.41 -7.46 -2.45
CA PRO A 249 11.53 -8.40 -3.56
C PRO A 249 12.18 -9.73 -3.17
N THR A 250 13.14 -9.70 -2.24
CA THR A 250 13.86 -10.89 -1.75
C THR A 250 13.20 -11.58 -0.54
N SER A 251 12.06 -11.11 -0.04
CA SER A 251 11.39 -11.78 1.09
C SER A 251 10.95 -13.19 0.70
N GLY A 252 11.06 -14.15 1.61
CA GLY A 252 10.66 -15.55 1.39
C GLY A 252 11.43 -16.33 0.32
N CYS A 253 12.29 -15.70 -0.49
CA CYS A 253 12.97 -16.34 -1.61
C CYS A 253 14.28 -17.05 -1.27
N GLY A 254 14.70 -16.99 0.00
CA GLY A 254 16.06 -17.36 0.38
C GLY A 254 17.11 -16.50 -0.34
N THR A 255 18.40 -16.62 -0.02
CA THR A 255 19.44 -16.00 -0.85
C THR A 255 20.19 -17.05 -1.62
N LYS A 256 20.22 -16.93 -2.95
CA LYS A 256 21.25 -17.55 -3.79
C LYS A 256 22.64 -16.91 -3.59
N PHE A 257 22.73 -15.73 -2.97
CA PHE A 257 23.97 -14.96 -2.75
C PHE A 257 24.97 -15.56 -1.75
N CYS A 258 24.62 -16.71 -1.19
CA CYS A 258 25.29 -17.27 -0.04
C CYS A 258 25.24 -18.80 -0.15
N THR A 259 26.12 -19.39 -0.95
CA THR A 259 26.34 -20.84 -0.97
C THR A 259 27.24 -21.21 0.22
N ALA A 260 26.74 -22.05 1.12
CA ALA A 260 27.53 -22.56 2.26
C ALA A 260 28.73 -23.39 1.74
N PRO A 261 29.89 -23.38 2.44
CA PRO A 261 30.02 -23.34 3.90
C PRO A 261 30.22 -21.96 4.57
N ASP A 262 30.35 -20.86 3.83
CA ASP A 262 30.86 -19.59 4.40
C ASP A 262 29.81 -18.69 5.09
N CYS A 263 28.56 -19.12 5.14
CA CYS A 263 27.45 -18.31 5.61
C CYS A 263 27.19 -18.54 7.10
N LYS A 264 27.71 -17.64 7.94
CA LYS A 264 27.35 -17.61 9.37
C LYS A 264 25.85 -17.36 9.52
N PRO A 265 25.17 -17.89 10.57
CA PRO A 265 23.81 -17.48 10.88
C PRO A 265 23.77 -15.94 10.99
N ASN A 266 22.91 -15.29 10.20
CA ASN A 266 22.82 -13.83 9.94
C ASN A 266 23.65 -13.27 8.76
N GLN A 267 24.28 -14.14 7.96
CA GLN A 267 24.92 -13.79 6.69
C GLN A 267 24.30 -14.69 5.62
N GLY A 268 23.35 -14.16 4.85
CA GLY A 268 22.55 -14.96 3.91
C GLY A 268 21.07 -14.86 4.26
N GLY A 269 20.33 -14.16 3.40
CA GLY A 269 18.90 -13.87 3.49
C GLY A 269 18.01 -15.09 3.21
N GLY A 270 18.18 -16.13 4.02
CA GLY A 270 17.21 -17.21 4.19
C GLY A 270 15.99 -16.82 5.04
N LYS A 271 15.96 -15.61 5.61
CA LYS A 271 14.88 -15.16 6.49
C LYS A 271 13.85 -14.38 5.70
N TYR A 272 12.60 -14.64 6.05
CA TYR A 272 11.48 -13.78 5.70
C TYR A 272 11.80 -12.34 6.17
N PHE A 273 11.82 -11.38 5.24
CA PHE A 273 12.12 -9.99 5.55
C PHE A 273 10.80 -9.25 5.79
N TYR A 274 10.64 -8.74 7.01
CA TYR A 274 9.57 -7.80 7.38
C TYR A 274 10.02 -6.35 7.22
N ASP A 275 10.98 -6.10 6.35
CA ASP A 275 11.51 -4.77 6.12
C ASP A 275 10.69 -4.05 5.04
N ARG A 276 10.33 -2.80 5.31
CA ARG A 276 9.50 -1.94 4.46
C ARG A 276 10.27 -0.85 3.73
N SER A 277 11.61 -0.87 3.78
CA SER A 277 12.47 0.14 3.14
C SER A 277 12.37 0.18 1.61
N TRP A 278 11.64 -0.75 1.00
CA TRP A 278 11.38 -0.81 -0.44
C TRP A 278 10.14 -0.01 -0.87
N VAL A 279 9.26 0.39 0.06
CA VAL A 279 8.09 1.24 -0.21
C VAL A 279 8.57 2.67 -0.43
N ILE A 280 8.29 3.26 -1.59
CA ILE A 280 8.81 4.59 -1.96
C ILE A 280 7.74 5.65 -1.69
N PRO A 281 7.90 6.49 -0.64
CA PRO A 281 7.02 7.63 -0.43
C PRO A 281 7.14 8.60 -1.61
N PRO A 282 6.16 9.51 -1.78
CA PRO A 282 6.30 10.53 -2.81
C PRO A 282 7.49 11.43 -2.42
N PRO A 283 8.02 12.22 -3.37
CA PRO A 283 9.01 13.23 -3.03
C PRO A 283 8.39 14.31 -2.12
N SER A 284 9.07 15.44 -1.95
CA SER A 284 8.52 16.57 -1.19
C SER A 284 7.21 17.06 -1.81
N LEU A 285 6.15 17.13 -1.00
CA LEU A 285 4.87 17.69 -1.41
C LEU A 285 4.82 19.21 -1.20
N PRO A 286 4.01 19.95 -1.97
CA PRO A 286 3.74 21.36 -1.71
C PRO A 286 3.34 21.62 -0.26
N SER A 287 3.90 22.67 0.34
CA SER A 287 3.61 23.04 1.74
C SER A 287 2.15 23.46 1.95
N THR A 288 1.46 23.88 0.88
CA THR A 288 0.06 24.30 0.88
C THR A 288 -0.94 23.16 0.99
N MET A 289 -0.56 21.92 0.63
CA MET A 289 -1.47 20.76 0.75
C MET A 289 -1.64 20.38 2.22
N SER A 290 -2.86 20.10 2.66
CA SER A 290 -3.04 19.39 3.94
C SER A 290 -2.71 17.92 3.72
N LYS A 291 -2.10 17.27 4.72
CA LYS A 291 -1.72 15.85 4.64
C LYS A 291 -2.49 15.05 5.67
N PHE A 292 -3.21 14.03 5.23
CA PHE A 292 -4.03 13.15 6.06
C PHE A 292 -3.51 11.73 5.99
N TYR A 293 -3.59 11.03 7.11
CA TYR A 293 -3.29 9.61 7.19
C TYR A 293 -4.47 8.86 7.82
N PHE A 294 -4.93 7.82 7.14
CA PHE A 294 -5.99 6.94 7.60
C PHE A 294 -5.41 5.54 7.77
N ASP A 295 -5.52 4.97 8.97
CA ASP A 295 -5.00 3.66 9.32
C ASP A 295 -6.13 2.76 9.82
N ALA A 296 -6.62 1.89 8.92
CA ALA A 296 -7.53 0.81 9.29
C ALA A 296 -6.69 -0.39 9.75
N GLY A 297 -6.80 -0.73 11.04
CA GLY A 297 -6.05 -1.81 11.70
C GLY A 297 -4.94 -1.31 12.62
N ALA A 298 -5.05 -0.07 13.11
CA ALA A 298 -4.06 0.57 13.96
C ALA A 298 -4.05 -0.03 15.37
N SER A 299 -3.07 -0.87 15.70
CA SER A 299 -2.92 -1.43 17.06
C SER A 299 -2.43 -0.40 18.08
N THR A 300 -1.11 -0.27 18.30
CA THR A 300 -0.52 0.81 19.09
C THR A 300 0.43 1.62 18.21
N TRP A 301 0.89 2.78 18.70
CA TRP A 301 1.79 3.63 17.91
C TRP A 301 3.08 2.91 17.50
N ASP A 302 3.61 2.08 18.39
CA ASP A 302 4.89 1.41 18.31
C ASP A 302 4.79 -0.12 18.22
N GLY A 303 3.60 -0.69 18.03
CA GLY A 303 3.39 -2.13 18.01
C GLY A 303 2.04 -2.57 17.42
N GLY A 304 1.89 -3.88 17.25
CA GLY A 304 0.73 -4.50 16.61
C GLY A 304 1.09 -5.85 16.02
N GLN A 305 0.08 -6.65 15.66
CA GLN A 305 0.29 -7.94 15.01
C GLN A 305 0.91 -7.77 13.62
N GLY A 306 0.41 -6.80 12.83
CA GLY A 306 1.00 -6.35 11.55
C GLY A 306 2.14 -5.32 11.71
N GLY A 307 2.74 -5.21 12.89
CA GLY A 307 3.80 -4.23 13.17
C GLY A 307 3.30 -2.82 13.49
N ASN A 308 4.22 -1.85 13.50
CA ASN A 308 4.00 -0.47 13.97
C ASN A 308 3.55 0.51 12.86
N SER A 309 2.45 0.27 12.15
CA SER A 309 2.03 1.11 11.00
C SER A 309 2.10 2.62 11.29
N LEU A 310 1.48 3.09 12.38
CA LEU A 310 1.49 4.51 12.77
C LEU A 310 2.91 5.09 12.91
N GLY A 311 3.76 4.47 13.72
CA GLY A 311 5.15 4.90 13.90
C GLY A 311 5.98 4.81 12.62
N TYR A 312 5.76 3.78 11.82
CA TYR A 312 6.40 3.57 10.52
C TYR A 312 6.09 4.70 9.55
N PHE A 313 4.82 4.92 9.21
CA PHE A 313 4.41 5.89 8.20
C PHE A 313 4.78 7.31 8.63
N THR A 314 4.51 7.69 9.88
CA THR A 314 4.88 9.01 10.38
C THR A 314 6.39 9.27 10.34
N THR A 315 7.22 8.25 10.62
CA THR A 315 8.69 8.40 10.57
C THR A 315 9.22 8.44 9.13
N VAL A 316 8.75 7.53 8.27
CA VAL A 316 9.25 7.41 6.90
C VAL A 316 8.80 8.57 6.03
N TRP A 317 7.53 9.01 6.15
CA TRP A 317 7.01 10.15 5.40
C TRP A 317 7.62 11.47 5.87
N LYS A 318 7.90 11.60 7.17
CA LYS A 318 8.62 12.77 7.69
C LYS A 318 9.97 12.99 7.02
N ARG A 319 10.69 11.92 6.67
CA ARG A 319 11.96 12.03 5.94
C ARG A 319 11.76 12.78 4.63
N HIS A 320 10.64 12.54 3.95
CA HIS A 320 10.25 13.20 2.71
C HIS A 320 9.59 14.58 2.90
N ASN A 321 9.72 15.17 4.09
CA ASN A 321 9.08 16.44 4.50
C ASN A 321 7.54 16.38 4.45
N ILE A 322 6.97 15.22 4.74
CA ILE A 322 5.52 15.02 4.80
C ILE A 322 5.13 14.83 6.27
N ASP A 323 4.66 15.92 6.86
CA ASP A 323 4.04 15.94 8.19
C ASP A 323 2.53 15.82 8.06
N PHE A 324 1.97 14.76 8.63
CA PHE A 324 0.52 14.61 8.68
C PHE A 324 -0.11 15.64 9.60
N LYS A 325 -1.05 16.40 9.05
CA LYS A 325 -1.87 17.37 9.78
C LYS A 325 -2.90 16.66 10.67
N TYR A 326 -3.36 15.49 10.22
CA TYR A 326 -4.38 14.72 10.89
C TYR A 326 -4.20 13.23 10.62
N ILE A 327 -4.43 12.41 11.63
CA ILE A 327 -4.31 10.95 11.59
C ILE A 327 -5.59 10.34 12.17
N GLU A 328 -6.19 9.43 11.42
CA GLU A 328 -7.32 8.62 11.87
C GLU A 328 -6.88 7.18 12.02
N ALA A 329 -7.16 6.57 13.17
CA ALA A 329 -6.70 5.22 13.51
C ALA A 329 -7.89 4.38 14.00
N TRP A 330 -8.14 3.24 13.37
CA TRP A 330 -9.20 2.30 13.75
C TRP A 330 -8.65 0.96 14.16
N GLU A 331 -9.11 0.43 15.29
CA GLU A 331 -8.91 -0.97 15.68
C GLU A 331 -9.96 -1.39 16.72
N GLY A 332 -10.38 -2.66 16.70
CA GLY A 332 -11.54 -3.11 17.47
C GLY A 332 -11.27 -3.58 18.90
N THR A 333 -10.02 -3.77 19.33
CA THR A 333 -9.70 -4.55 20.55
C THR A 333 -8.81 -3.83 21.56
N THR A 334 -7.98 -2.91 21.12
CA THR A 334 -7.03 -2.12 21.90
C THR A 334 -7.79 -1.06 22.70
N PRO A 335 -7.72 -1.09 24.05
CA PRO A 335 -8.40 -0.08 24.85
C PRO A 335 -7.88 1.33 24.56
N VAL A 336 -8.78 2.31 24.43
CA VAL A 336 -8.43 3.72 24.19
C VAL A 336 -7.29 4.25 25.11
N PRO A 337 -7.28 3.99 26.44
CA PRO A 337 -6.16 4.43 27.29
C PRO A 337 -4.82 3.77 26.96
N LYS A 338 -4.83 2.51 26.49
CA LYS A 338 -3.63 1.79 26.06
C LYS A 338 -3.09 2.41 24.78
N PHE A 339 -3.97 2.72 23.81
CA PHE A 339 -3.59 3.40 22.58
C PHE A 339 -2.89 4.74 22.87
N TYR A 340 -3.58 5.68 23.54
CA TYR A 340 -3.04 7.03 23.78
C TYR A 340 -1.80 7.07 24.71
N LYS A 341 -1.56 6.00 25.47
CA LYS A 341 -0.30 5.84 26.23
C LYS A 341 0.90 5.60 25.31
N SER A 342 0.70 4.95 24.17
CA SER A 342 1.76 4.69 23.18
C SER A 342 2.04 5.88 22.25
N VAL A 343 1.08 6.78 22.07
CA VAL A 343 1.21 7.94 21.16
C VAL A 343 2.24 8.94 21.70
N PRO A 344 3.27 9.33 20.91
CA PRO A 344 4.20 10.38 21.27
C PRO A 344 3.48 11.71 21.49
N ASN A 345 3.95 12.51 22.46
CA ASN A 345 3.23 13.72 22.88
C ASN A 345 2.91 14.70 21.75
N HIS A 346 3.79 14.84 20.74
CA HIS A 346 3.56 15.75 19.62
C HIS A 346 2.54 15.25 18.59
N PHE A 347 2.10 13.99 18.69
CA PHE A 347 1.04 13.42 17.85
C PHE A 347 -0.32 13.36 18.53
N LYS A 348 -0.40 13.53 19.86
CA LYS A 348 -1.65 13.38 20.63
C LYS A 348 -2.77 14.33 20.19
N ASP A 349 -2.41 15.52 19.70
CA ASP A 349 -3.38 16.53 19.27
C ASP A 349 -3.80 16.38 17.80
N VAL A 350 -3.14 15.50 17.04
CA VAL A 350 -3.40 15.28 15.61
C VAL A 350 -3.87 13.88 15.29
N VAL A 351 -3.87 12.95 16.26
CA VAL A 351 -4.40 11.60 16.10
C VAL A 351 -5.77 11.47 16.75
N GLU A 352 -6.72 10.93 16.01
CA GLU A 352 -8.03 10.49 16.49
C GLU A 352 -8.10 8.96 16.41
N TYR A 353 -8.35 8.31 17.55
CA TYR A 353 -8.44 6.86 17.65
C TYR A 353 -9.87 6.39 17.88
N HIS A 354 -10.28 5.41 17.08
CA HIS A 354 -11.60 4.82 17.06
C HIS A 354 -11.50 3.36 17.48
N GLN A 355 -12.01 3.04 18.68
CA GLN A 355 -12.05 1.66 19.18
C GLN A 355 -13.27 0.92 18.60
N GLU A 356 -13.28 0.71 17.28
CA GLU A 356 -14.36 0.04 16.56
C GLU A 356 -13.81 -0.71 15.32
N LEU A 357 -14.60 -1.67 14.84
CA LEU A 357 -14.32 -2.36 13.58
C LEU A 357 -14.84 -1.51 12.41
N ILE A 358 -14.18 -1.63 11.26
CA ILE A 358 -14.63 -0.99 10.02
C ILE A 358 -15.49 -1.96 9.19
N ASP A 359 -16.39 -1.39 8.40
CA ASP A 359 -17.34 -2.12 7.57
C ASP A 359 -16.79 -2.41 6.16
N SER A 360 -17.37 -3.42 5.53
CA SER A 360 -17.06 -3.80 4.14
C SER A 360 -17.78 -2.93 3.09
N THR A 361 -18.92 -2.35 3.47
CA THR A 361 -19.82 -1.59 2.58
C THR A 361 -20.60 -0.54 3.36
N ILE A 362 -21.18 0.42 2.64
CA ILE A 362 -22.03 1.46 3.22
C ILE A 362 -23.30 0.86 3.84
N GLY A 363 -23.67 1.32 5.04
CA GLY A 363 -24.97 1.04 5.64
C GLY A 363 -25.03 -0.23 6.50
N GLN A 364 -23.89 -0.87 6.80
CA GLN A 364 -23.81 -2.00 7.73
C GLN A 364 -23.80 -1.58 9.22
N GLY A 365 -23.78 -0.28 9.49
CA GLY A 365 -23.97 0.31 10.82
C GLY A 365 -22.67 0.62 11.57
N GLY A 366 -21.53 0.14 11.08
CA GLY A 366 -20.18 0.55 11.47
C GLY A 366 -19.58 1.60 10.54
N THR A 367 -18.28 1.84 10.71
CA THR A 367 -17.55 2.88 9.98
C THR A 367 -17.03 2.34 8.66
N PHE A 368 -17.42 2.99 7.56
CA PHE A 368 -16.89 2.71 6.22
C PHE A 368 -15.87 3.79 5.83
N VAL A 369 -14.58 3.46 5.85
CA VAL A 369 -13.47 4.44 5.77
C VAL A 369 -13.50 5.32 4.51
N PRO A 370 -13.83 4.81 3.30
CA PRO A 370 -13.94 5.65 2.10
C PRO A 370 -14.88 6.86 2.28
N GLU A 371 -16.01 6.67 2.96
CA GLU A 371 -16.95 7.77 3.23
C GLU A 371 -16.42 8.75 4.30
N VAL A 372 -15.59 8.27 5.24
CA VAL A 372 -14.87 9.15 6.19
C VAL A 372 -13.86 10.02 5.44
N ILE A 373 -13.07 9.43 4.54
CA ILE A 373 -12.10 10.15 3.68
C ILE A 373 -12.85 11.23 2.88
N LYS A 374 -13.93 10.85 2.18
CA LYS A 374 -14.77 11.79 1.43
C LYS A 374 -15.34 12.93 2.26
N LYS A 375 -15.69 12.68 3.51
CA LYS A 375 -16.21 13.72 4.42
C LYS A 375 -15.12 14.68 4.93
N LYS A 376 -13.89 14.20 5.10
CA LYS A 376 -12.81 14.96 5.76
C LYS A 376 -11.81 15.61 4.80
N CYS A 377 -11.68 15.07 3.59
CA CYS A 377 -10.66 15.46 2.63
C CYS A 377 -11.25 16.11 1.38
N LYS A 378 -10.37 16.75 0.61
CA LYS A 378 -10.68 17.36 -0.69
C LYS A 378 -9.65 16.88 -1.73
N PRO A 379 -9.94 17.01 -3.04
CA PRO A 379 -9.01 16.59 -4.09
C PRO A 379 -7.64 17.28 -4.08
N GLU A 380 -7.50 18.44 -3.40
CA GLU A 380 -6.23 19.15 -3.26
C GLU A 380 -5.42 18.75 -2.01
N ASP A 381 -5.99 17.92 -1.14
CA ASP A 381 -5.28 17.36 0.00
C ASP A 381 -4.41 16.17 -0.45
N TYR A 382 -3.44 15.80 0.39
CA TYR A 382 -2.69 14.56 0.25
C TYR A 382 -3.25 13.53 1.23
N VAL A 383 -3.65 12.37 0.72
CA VAL A 383 -4.27 11.30 1.52
C VAL A 383 -3.50 9.99 1.38
N LEU A 384 -2.95 9.52 2.50
CA LEU A 384 -2.43 8.17 2.66
C LEU A 384 -3.49 7.31 3.37
N PHE A 385 -3.87 6.19 2.78
CA PHE A 385 -4.78 5.22 3.40
C PHE A 385 -4.11 3.85 3.53
N LYS A 386 -3.89 3.38 4.76
CA LYS A 386 -3.48 2.01 5.07
C LYS A 386 -4.71 1.18 5.40
N LEU A 387 -4.83 0.03 4.75
CA LEU A 387 -5.89 -0.95 4.93
C LEU A 387 -5.26 -2.32 5.17
N ASP A 388 -5.23 -2.76 6.42
CA ASP A 388 -4.89 -4.14 6.79
C ASP A 388 -5.46 -4.38 8.19
N ILE A 389 -6.55 -5.13 8.23
CA ILE A 389 -7.38 -5.41 9.42
C ILE A 389 -7.58 -6.92 9.61
N ASP A 390 -6.74 -7.75 8.98
CA ASP A 390 -6.83 -9.21 8.98
C ASP A 390 -8.22 -9.75 8.57
N SER A 391 -8.92 -9.03 7.68
CA SER A 391 -10.27 -9.39 7.23
C SER A 391 -10.44 -9.22 5.72
N GLY A 392 -10.01 -10.24 4.97
CA GLY A 392 -10.05 -10.26 3.51
C GLY A 392 -11.38 -9.76 2.90
N PRO A 393 -12.57 -10.24 3.33
CA PRO A 393 -13.83 -9.75 2.79
C PRO A 393 -14.11 -8.26 3.06
N VAL A 394 -13.71 -7.74 4.22
CA VAL A 394 -13.92 -6.32 4.57
C VAL A 394 -12.98 -5.43 3.77
N GLU A 395 -11.71 -5.82 3.69
CA GLU A 395 -10.71 -5.08 2.92
C GLU A 395 -11.06 -5.07 1.42
N GLN A 396 -11.41 -6.23 0.87
CA GLN A 396 -11.82 -6.37 -0.52
C GLN A 396 -13.04 -5.48 -0.84
N GLY A 397 -14.03 -5.42 0.06
CA GLY A 397 -15.19 -4.54 -0.09
C GLY A 397 -14.82 -3.05 -0.17
N ASN A 398 -13.85 -2.61 0.65
CA ASN A 398 -13.33 -1.24 0.59
C ASN A 398 -12.59 -0.97 -0.73
N ILE A 399 -11.73 -1.88 -1.18
CA ILE A 399 -10.99 -1.74 -2.45
C ILE A 399 -11.93 -1.74 -3.66
N ASP A 400 -12.90 -2.66 -3.70
CA ASP A 400 -13.88 -2.73 -4.80
C ASP A 400 -14.72 -1.46 -4.88
N PHE A 401 -15.13 -0.91 -3.73
CA PHE A 401 -15.85 0.36 -3.68
C PHE A 401 -15.01 1.51 -4.23
N ILE A 402 -13.76 1.68 -3.74
CA ILE A 402 -12.84 2.72 -4.21
C ILE A 402 -12.67 2.63 -5.73
N LEU A 403 -12.39 1.43 -6.25
CA LEU A 403 -12.19 1.20 -7.69
C LEU A 403 -13.45 1.37 -8.54
N SER A 404 -14.64 1.35 -7.93
CA SER A 404 -15.92 1.57 -8.60
C SER A 404 -16.40 3.02 -8.55
N SER A 405 -15.75 3.87 -7.75
CA SER A 405 -16.19 5.24 -7.46
C SER A 405 -15.15 6.28 -7.94
N PRO A 406 -15.36 6.92 -9.10
CA PRO A 406 -14.46 7.96 -9.61
C PRO A 406 -14.20 9.09 -8.61
N GLU A 407 -15.21 9.46 -7.82
CA GLU A 407 -15.07 10.47 -6.77
C GLU A 407 -14.06 10.08 -5.69
N HIS A 408 -14.03 8.82 -5.27
CA HIS A 408 -13.08 8.35 -4.25
C HIS A 408 -11.67 8.16 -4.82
N LEU A 409 -11.56 7.81 -6.11
CA LEU A 409 -10.27 7.74 -6.79
C LEU A 409 -9.55 9.09 -6.82
N GLU A 410 -10.29 10.22 -6.84
CA GLU A 410 -9.71 11.56 -6.80
C GLU A 410 -9.32 12.03 -5.39
N LEU A 411 -9.71 11.30 -4.35
CA LEU A 411 -9.51 11.69 -2.95
C LEU A 411 -8.38 10.92 -2.26
N ILE A 412 -7.88 9.84 -2.85
CA ILE A 412 -6.85 8.97 -2.25
C ILE A 412 -5.62 9.04 -3.13
N ASP A 413 -4.53 9.62 -2.63
CA ASP A 413 -3.27 9.68 -3.36
C ASP A 413 -2.47 8.39 -3.23
N GLU A 414 -2.48 7.78 -2.04
CA GLU A 414 -1.71 6.59 -1.73
C GLU A 414 -2.52 5.59 -0.94
N ILE A 415 -2.38 4.32 -1.32
CA ILE A 415 -2.98 3.21 -0.58
C ILE A 415 -1.94 2.16 -0.26
N VAL A 416 -1.99 1.65 0.97
CA VAL A 416 -1.12 0.58 1.43
C VAL A 416 -2.00 -0.57 1.90
N TRP A 417 -1.92 -1.70 1.23
CA TRP A 417 -2.86 -2.81 1.45
C TRP A 417 -2.17 -4.17 1.32
N GLU A 418 -2.54 -5.10 2.19
CA GLU A 418 -2.11 -6.49 2.11
C GLU A 418 -3.22 -7.36 1.51
N HIS A 419 -3.05 -7.81 0.26
CA HIS A 419 -4.04 -8.70 -0.34
C HIS A 419 -3.72 -10.16 -0.01
N HIS A 420 -4.42 -10.75 0.97
CA HIS A 420 -4.27 -12.15 1.37
C HIS A 420 -4.84 -13.11 0.31
N VAL A 421 -4.05 -13.44 -0.71
CA VAL A 421 -4.42 -14.35 -1.82
C VAL A 421 -3.65 -15.66 -1.80
N SER A 422 -4.01 -16.62 -2.65
CA SER A 422 -3.19 -17.83 -2.84
C SER A 422 -1.79 -17.49 -3.37
N ASN A 423 -0.79 -17.71 -2.52
CA ASN A 423 0.61 -17.39 -2.75
C ASN A 423 1.51 -18.42 -2.05
N TYR A 424 2.19 -19.28 -2.82
CA TYR A 424 2.93 -20.41 -2.24
C TYR A 424 4.09 -19.98 -1.31
N ILE A 425 4.56 -18.74 -1.41
CA ILE A 425 5.59 -18.17 -0.52
C ILE A 425 4.95 -17.75 0.81
N MET A 426 3.70 -17.26 0.78
CA MET A 426 3.03 -16.62 1.90
C MET A 426 2.01 -17.47 2.63
N ASN A 427 1.51 -18.53 2.01
CA ASN A 427 0.41 -19.32 2.57
C ASN A 427 0.71 -19.86 3.98
N ALA A 428 1.96 -20.20 4.29
CA ALA A 428 2.36 -20.66 5.62
C ALA A 428 2.29 -19.56 6.71
N HIS A 429 2.34 -18.29 6.30
CA HIS A 429 2.33 -17.13 7.19
C HIS A 429 0.94 -16.53 7.36
N TRP A 430 0.12 -16.54 6.30
CA TRP A 430 -1.24 -15.98 6.30
C TRP A 430 -2.31 -16.86 6.95
N GLN A 431 -2.02 -18.15 7.13
CA GLN A 431 -2.92 -19.08 7.82
C GLN A 431 -4.36 -19.01 7.27
N GLY A 432 -5.36 -18.74 8.12
CA GLY A 432 -6.78 -18.73 7.75
C GLY A 432 -7.28 -17.47 7.03
N GLY A 433 -6.43 -16.47 6.79
CA GLY A 433 -6.81 -15.22 6.12
C GLY A 433 -6.81 -15.29 4.58
N ILE A 434 -6.37 -16.41 4.00
CA ILE A 434 -6.11 -16.55 2.56
C ILE A 434 -7.43 -16.67 1.78
N ASP A 435 -7.63 -15.82 0.78
CA ASP A 435 -8.60 -16.03 -0.29
C ASP A 435 -8.03 -16.99 -1.34
N GLU A 436 -8.33 -18.29 -1.20
CA GLU A 436 -7.91 -19.33 -2.13
C GLU A 436 -8.54 -19.20 -3.53
N SER A 437 -9.58 -18.37 -3.69
CA SER A 437 -10.20 -18.11 -4.99
C SER A 437 -9.43 -17.09 -5.83
N ARG A 438 -8.48 -16.39 -5.21
CA ARG A 438 -7.63 -15.38 -5.86
C ARG A 438 -6.16 -15.80 -5.84
N SER A 439 -5.43 -15.32 -6.83
CA SER A 439 -4.01 -15.55 -7.03
C SER A 439 -3.21 -14.26 -6.85
N ILE A 440 -1.89 -14.40 -6.76
CA ILE A 440 -0.98 -13.24 -6.82
C ILE A 440 -1.19 -12.41 -8.12
N LYS A 441 -1.57 -13.04 -9.24
CA LYS A 441 -1.85 -12.32 -10.50
C LYS A 441 -3.03 -11.38 -10.35
N ASP A 442 -4.09 -11.81 -9.65
CA ASP A 442 -5.26 -10.96 -9.38
C ASP A 442 -4.86 -9.75 -8.53
N SER A 443 -3.92 -9.94 -7.58
CA SER A 443 -3.34 -8.82 -6.82
C SER A 443 -2.64 -7.83 -7.75
N TYR A 444 -1.74 -8.30 -8.63
CA TYR A 444 -1.06 -7.42 -9.59
C TYR A 444 -2.04 -6.61 -10.44
N GLU A 445 -3.11 -7.24 -10.92
CA GLU A 445 -4.14 -6.56 -11.71
C GLU A 445 -4.87 -5.47 -10.92
N MET A 446 -5.19 -5.73 -9.65
CA MET A 446 -5.83 -4.75 -8.77
C MET A 446 -4.90 -3.57 -8.45
N PHE A 447 -3.64 -3.85 -8.07
CA PHE A 447 -2.64 -2.81 -7.83
C PHE A 447 -2.40 -1.97 -9.08
N LEU A 448 -2.26 -2.59 -10.26
CA LEU A 448 -2.09 -1.88 -11.52
C LEU A 448 -3.32 -1.03 -11.85
N LYS A 449 -4.54 -1.52 -11.58
CA LYS A 449 -5.77 -0.75 -11.80
C LYS A 449 -5.82 0.51 -10.91
N MET A 450 -5.42 0.40 -9.65
CA MET A 450 -5.29 1.55 -8.74
C MET A 450 -4.23 2.55 -9.24
N ARG A 451 -3.04 2.06 -9.64
CA ARG A 451 -1.97 2.90 -10.19
C ARG A 451 -2.38 3.64 -11.46
N LYS A 452 -3.07 2.96 -12.38
CA LYS A 452 -3.63 3.58 -13.59
C LYS A 452 -4.73 4.61 -13.30
N ALA A 453 -5.36 4.54 -12.14
CA ALA A 453 -6.35 5.52 -11.67
C ALA A 453 -5.73 6.71 -10.92
N GLY A 454 -4.41 6.74 -10.72
CA GLY A 454 -3.71 7.83 -10.03
C GLY A 454 -3.36 7.54 -8.57
N ILE A 455 -3.75 6.39 -8.03
CA ILE A 455 -3.42 5.98 -6.66
C ILE A 455 -2.05 5.30 -6.64
N ARG A 456 -1.10 5.84 -5.87
CA ARG A 456 0.17 5.16 -5.55
C ARG A 456 -0.11 3.98 -4.62
N ALA A 457 -0.40 2.83 -5.22
CA ALA A 457 -0.73 1.63 -4.50
C ALA A 457 0.52 0.81 -4.16
N HIS A 458 0.71 0.57 -2.86
CA HIS A 458 1.81 -0.17 -2.25
C HIS A 458 1.27 -1.42 -1.56
N SER A 459 1.95 -2.55 -1.72
CA SER A 459 1.56 -3.73 -0.96
C SER A 459 2.17 -3.72 0.45
N TRP A 460 1.39 -4.14 1.45
CA TRP A 460 1.78 -4.15 2.86
C TRP A 460 2.35 -5.51 3.30
N ILE A 461 2.97 -5.55 4.50
CA ILE A 461 3.69 -6.74 5.00
C ILE A 461 3.33 -7.24 6.39
#